data_AF-A0A537ZPW5-F1
#
_entry.id   AF-A0A537ZPW5-F1
#
_cell.length_a   1.000
_cell.length_b   1.000
_cell.length_c   1.000
_cell.angle_alpha   90.00
_cell.angle_beta   90.00
_cell.angle_gamma   90.00
#
_symmetry.space_group_name_H-M   'P 1'
#
loop_
_entity.id
_entity.type
_entity.pdbx_description
1 polymer ?
#
loop_
_entity_poly.entity_id
_entity_poly.type
_entity_poly.pdbx_seq_one_letter_code
_entity_poly.pdbx_strand_id
1 'polypeptide(L)'
;MARAARPRVRRGARSDGPAADRRRTERARSGEDARGRLCVRRHWPRQLPVRGAARDCRTGGGAARPRQRTSGGGLGEPGGSPSGDRLRSNDQKAAVVEAIILAGGQATRLGDAARGQPKALVPIAGHPLAEYQVSQLVRAGVDRVIVSCSRGQDRLFRAKLSGLGAEIAAVAEPEPLGRGGGLRYAAAHREETGPLYAFNGDELHDVDLDALLDAHRERGAAATIVVAPLVSQFGVVELAENDRVAGFREAPRLPHWVNAGIYVLDDAALDRLPERGDHEQSTFPELAQEGKLYGFRHVGLWITVNTPKDLQRAEEYYSSHPELRPTLARNRS
;
A
#
# COMPACT_ATOMS: atom_id res chain seq x y z
N MET A 1 26.15 -24.42 72.56
CA MET A 1 25.64 -23.23 71.85
C MET A 1 24.18 -23.46 71.48
N ALA A 2 23.34 -22.50 71.82
CA ALA A 2 21.93 -22.69 72.17
C ALA A 2 20.95 -22.56 70.99
N ARG A 3 19.81 -23.24 71.15
CA ARG A 3 18.60 -23.24 70.32
C ARG A 3 18.03 -21.83 70.11
N ALA A 4 17.63 -21.50 68.87
CA ALA A 4 16.82 -20.32 68.56
C ALA A 4 15.33 -20.69 68.47
N ALA A 5 14.54 -20.10 69.35
CA ALA A 5 13.08 -20.20 69.42
C ALA A 5 12.42 -18.99 68.74
N ARG A 6 11.27 -19.21 68.09
CA ARG A 6 10.33 -18.15 67.68
C ARG A 6 9.71 -17.48 68.90
N PRO A 7 9.24 -16.21 68.80
CA PRO A 7 7.79 -16.03 68.96
C PRO A 7 7.11 -14.82 68.27
N ARG A 8 5.79 -14.99 68.09
CA ARG A 8 4.66 -14.05 68.29
C ARG A 8 4.31 -12.99 67.22
N VAL A 9 3.25 -13.34 66.49
CA VAL A 9 2.28 -12.42 65.84
C VAL A 9 1.35 -11.84 66.92
N ARG A 10 1.18 -10.51 66.95
CA ARG A 10 0.19 -9.80 67.77
C ARG A 10 -1.13 -9.62 67.02
N ARG A 11 -2.24 -9.85 67.71
CA ARG A 11 -3.61 -9.46 67.33
C ARG A 11 -3.90 -8.01 67.76
N GLY A 12 -4.80 -7.37 67.02
CA GLY A 12 -5.56 -6.16 67.39
C GLY A 12 -6.07 -5.50 66.11
N ALA A 13 -7.25 -4.92 66.00
CA ALA A 13 -8.49 -4.91 66.77
C ALA A 13 -9.57 -4.40 65.79
N ARG A 14 -10.85 -4.68 66.06
CA ARG A 14 -12.00 -4.18 65.29
C ARG A 14 -12.28 -2.71 65.62
N SER A 15 -12.80 -1.94 64.67
CA SER A 15 -13.89 -0.98 64.89
C SER A 15 -14.45 -0.43 63.57
N ASP A 16 -15.77 -0.64 63.43
CA ASP A 16 -16.83 0.29 62.99
C ASP A 16 -16.98 0.72 61.51
N GLY A 17 -18.17 0.44 60.96
CA GLY A 17 -18.72 0.96 59.69
C GLY A 17 -19.21 2.42 59.81
N PRO A 18 -19.97 3.00 58.83
CA PRO A 18 -21.22 2.41 58.31
C PRO A 18 -21.58 2.64 56.80
N ALA A 19 -22.46 1.75 56.32
CA ALA A 19 -23.68 1.93 55.50
C ALA A 19 -23.73 2.60 54.10
N ALA A 20 -24.66 2.02 53.30
CA ALA A 20 -25.38 2.52 52.11
C ALA A 20 -24.70 2.30 50.75
N ASP A 21 -25.36 1.93 49.63
CA ASP A 21 -26.75 1.63 49.28
C ASP A 21 -26.75 0.70 48.04
N ARG A 22 -27.81 -0.09 47.88
CA ARG A 22 -28.04 -0.96 46.73
C ARG A 22 -28.43 -0.12 45.51
N ARG A 23 -27.96 -0.49 44.30
CA ARG A 23 -28.83 -0.53 43.11
C ARG A 23 -28.21 -1.34 41.95
N ARG A 24 -29.13 -2.04 41.30
CA ARG A 24 -29.06 -3.04 40.24
C ARG A 24 -29.26 -2.35 38.90
N THR A 25 -28.52 -2.73 37.85
CA THR A 25 -28.85 -2.62 36.40
C THR A 25 -27.66 -3.19 35.63
N GLU A 26 -27.74 -3.81 34.45
CA GLU A 26 -28.75 -4.58 33.75
C GLU A 26 -27.95 -5.37 32.69
N ARG A 27 -28.29 -6.64 32.48
CA ARG A 27 -27.73 -7.45 31.38
C ARG A 27 -28.36 -6.98 30.07
N ALA A 28 -27.56 -6.51 29.12
CA ALA A 28 -27.99 -6.40 27.73
C ALA A 28 -27.79 -7.75 27.03
N ARG A 29 -28.92 -8.36 26.66
CA ARG A 29 -29.01 -9.59 25.85
C ARG A 29 -28.79 -9.23 24.38
N SER A 30 -28.01 -10.06 23.70
CA SER A 30 -27.95 -10.19 22.24
C SER A 30 -29.31 -10.64 21.70
N GLY A 31 -29.86 -9.90 20.74
CA GLY A 31 -30.98 -10.35 19.92
C GLY A 31 -30.49 -10.63 18.50
N GLU A 32 -30.53 -11.91 18.11
CA GLU A 32 -30.45 -12.34 16.72
C GLU A 32 -31.81 -12.14 16.04
N ASP A 33 -31.81 -11.79 14.76
CA ASP A 33 -33.01 -11.86 13.93
C ASP A 33 -32.80 -12.79 12.73
N ALA A 34 -33.88 -13.48 12.37
CA ALA A 34 -33.94 -14.64 11.50
C ALA A 34 -33.75 -14.23 10.03
N ARG A 35 -32.50 -14.01 9.61
CA ARG A 35 -32.02 -14.15 8.20
C ARG A 35 -30.50 -14.08 8.01
N GLY A 36 -29.70 -14.31 9.06
CA GLY A 36 -28.32 -14.82 8.96
C GLY A 36 -27.35 -14.08 8.03
N ARG A 37 -27.42 -12.74 7.93
CA ARG A 37 -26.40 -11.91 7.26
C ARG A 37 -26.06 -10.70 8.10
N LEU A 38 -24.87 -10.71 8.72
CA LEU A 38 -24.29 -9.50 9.30
C LEU A 38 -23.72 -8.66 8.15
N CYS A 39 -24.50 -7.69 7.67
CA CYS A 39 -24.00 -6.67 6.76
C CYS A 39 -23.30 -5.59 7.59
N VAL A 40 -21.99 -5.74 7.83
CA VAL A 40 -21.19 -4.65 8.42
C VAL A 40 -20.77 -3.70 7.30
N ARG A 41 -21.69 -2.84 6.85
CA ARG A 41 -21.30 -1.65 6.10
C ARG A 41 -20.64 -0.68 7.07
N ARG A 42 -19.31 -0.73 7.20
CA ARG A 42 -18.57 0.40 7.80
C ARG A 42 -18.64 1.57 6.84
N HIS A 43 -19.52 2.51 7.14
CA HIS A 43 -19.60 3.80 6.47
C HIS A 43 -18.29 4.57 6.75
N TRP A 44 -17.49 4.80 5.71
CA TRP A 44 -16.35 5.70 5.78
C TRP A 44 -16.88 7.14 5.66
N PRO A 45 -16.69 8.03 6.63
CA PRO A 45 -17.24 9.37 6.54
C PRO A 45 -16.58 10.13 5.39
N ARG A 46 -17.41 10.69 4.49
CA ARG A 46 -17.01 11.71 3.52
C ARG A 46 -16.40 12.89 4.27
N GLN A 47 -15.22 13.33 3.84
CA GLN A 47 -14.60 14.53 4.39
C GLN A 47 -15.42 15.78 4.01
N LEU A 48 -15.62 16.67 4.98
CA LEU A 48 -16.04 18.05 4.76
C LEU A 48 -14.80 18.91 4.46
N PRO A 49 -14.89 19.90 3.54
CA PRO A 49 -13.76 20.75 3.21
C PRO A 49 -13.45 21.72 4.36
N VAL A 50 -12.17 21.76 4.75
CA VAL A 50 -11.64 22.76 5.68
C VAL A 50 -11.59 24.11 4.95
N ARG A 51 -12.44 25.06 5.37
CA ARG A 51 -12.39 26.45 4.92
C ARG A 51 -11.29 27.19 5.69
N GLY A 52 -10.23 27.59 4.99
CA GLY A 52 -9.29 28.63 5.44
C GLY A 52 -9.62 29.95 4.75
N ALA A 53 -9.99 30.96 5.53
CA ALA A 53 -10.30 32.30 5.07
C ALA A 53 -9.07 33.21 5.20
N ALA A 54 -8.75 33.98 4.15
CA ALA A 54 -7.97 35.21 4.25
C ALA A 54 -8.27 36.16 3.07
N ARG A 55 -9.29 37.01 3.29
CA ARG A 55 -9.46 38.44 2.95
C ARG A 55 -8.95 39.03 1.61
N ASP A 56 -9.95 39.40 0.80
CA ASP A 56 -10.22 40.69 0.14
C ASP A 56 -9.18 41.83 0.18
N CYS A 57 -8.88 42.37 -1.02
CA CYS A 57 -8.54 43.77 -1.28
C CYS A 57 -9.05 44.22 -2.67
N ARG A 58 -10.26 44.80 -2.66
CA ARG A 58 -10.83 45.94 -3.41
C ARG A 58 -10.28 46.40 -4.80
N THR A 59 -11.23 46.42 -5.74
CA THR A 59 -11.71 47.53 -6.62
C THR A 59 -10.84 48.18 -7.70
N GLY A 60 -11.38 48.14 -8.92
CA GLY A 60 -11.18 49.05 -10.07
C GLY A 60 -11.60 48.29 -11.34
N GLY A 61 -12.72 48.53 -12.02
CA GLY A 61 -13.23 49.80 -12.51
C GLY A 61 -12.81 49.96 -13.98
N GLY A 62 -13.64 49.54 -14.94
CA GLY A 62 -13.33 49.69 -16.37
C GLY A 62 -14.46 49.21 -17.29
N ALA A 63 -15.00 50.12 -18.09
CA ALA A 63 -16.28 50.06 -18.78
C ALA A 63 -16.26 49.43 -20.19
N ALA A 64 -17.42 48.84 -20.54
CA ALA A 64 -18.14 48.80 -21.83
C ALA A 64 -17.42 49.04 -23.18
N ARG A 65 -17.68 48.16 -24.17
CA ARG A 65 -18.64 48.39 -25.28
C ARG A 65 -18.80 47.17 -26.24
N PRO A 66 -19.90 47.10 -27.02
CA PRO A 66 -20.40 45.87 -27.65
C PRO A 66 -20.05 45.74 -29.14
N ARG A 67 -20.16 44.52 -29.70
CA ARG A 67 -20.31 44.33 -31.15
C ARG A 67 -21.45 43.36 -31.48
N GLN A 68 -22.07 43.69 -32.60
CA GLN A 68 -23.42 43.36 -33.02
C GLN A 68 -23.57 41.98 -33.65
N ARG A 69 -24.81 41.50 -33.59
CA ARG A 69 -25.42 40.45 -34.42
C ARG A 69 -25.16 40.66 -35.92
N THR A 70 -24.96 39.56 -36.63
CA THR A 70 -25.59 39.37 -37.94
C THR A 70 -26.29 38.02 -37.99
N SER A 71 -27.42 38.05 -38.67
CA SER A 71 -28.43 37.02 -38.88
C SER A 71 -28.07 36.10 -40.06
N GLY A 72 -28.51 34.85 -39.99
CA GLY A 72 -28.61 33.98 -41.16
C GLY A 72 -29.23 32.64 -40.78
N GLY A 73 -30.55 32.53 -40.96
CA GLY A 73 -31.29 31.28 -40.78
C GLY A 73 -31.14 30.35 -41.98
N GLY A 74 -31.34 29.06 -41.74
CA GLY A 74 -31.47 28.02 -42.76
C GLY A 74 -31.74 26.67 -42.11
N LEU A 75 -33.01 26.28 -42.09
CA LEU A 75 -33.50 24.97 -41.65
C LEU A 75 -33.15 23.89 -42.70
N GLY A 76 -32.74 22.71 -42.26
CA GLY A 76 -32.63 21.50 -43.08
C GLY A 76 -32.01 20.33 -42.32
N GLU A 77 -32.83 19.39 -41.87
CA GLU A 77 -32.47 18.03 -41.45
C GLU A 77 -33.25 17.02 -42.33
N PRO A 78 -32.97 15.70 -42.30
CA PRO A 78 -31.67 15.02 -42.34
C PRO A 78 -31.70 13.86 -43.37
N GLY A 79 -30.55 13.32 -43.76
CA GLY A 79 -30.55 12.03 -44.48
C GLY A 79 -29.22 11.67 -45.14
N GLY A 80 -28.59 10.60 -44.65
CA GLY A 80 -27.47 9.96 -45.31
C GLY A 80 -26.43 9.41 -44.34
N SER A 81 -26.65 8.19 -43.86
CA SER A 81 -25.59 7.37 -43.27
C SER A 81 -24.50 7.11 -44.30
N PRO A 82 -23.24 7.11 -43.87
CA PRO A 82 -22.33 6.05 -44.24
C PRO A 82 -21.95 5.31 -42.97
N SER A 83 -22.48 4.10 -42.87
CA SER A 83 -21.92 2.99 -42.12
C SER A 83 -20.49 2.77 -42.64
N GLY A 84 -19.53 3.40 -41.99
CA GLY A 84 -18.11 3.20 -42.21
C GLY A 84 -17.50 3.00 -40.84
N ASP A 85 -16.96 1.80 -40.63
CA ASP A 85 -16.32 1.33 -39.42
C ASP A 85 -15.65 2.47 -38.65
N ARG A 86 -16.22 2.80 -37.48
CA ARG A 86 -15.42 3.31 -36.39
C ARG A 86 -14.48 2.18 -36.03
N LEU A 87 -13.36 2.12 -36.76
CA LEU A 87 -12.11 1.59 -36.26
C LEU A 87 -12.03 2.06 -34.82
N ARG A 88 -12.28 1.13 -33.91
CA ARG A 88 -11.88 1.26 -32.52
C ARG A 88 -10.42 1.65 -32.65
N SER A 89 -10.12 2.91 -32.39
CA SER A 89 -8.75 3.33 -32.12
C SER A 89 -8.39 2.55 -30.86
N ASN A 90 -7.86 1.36 -31.10
CA ASN A 90 -7.07 0.62 -30.16
C ASN A 90 -5.86 1.53 -29.98
N ASP A 91 -6.02 2.57 -29.16
CA ASP A 91 -4.89 3.20 -28.49
C ASP A 91 -4.25 2.05 -27.75
N GLN A 92 -3.28 1.45 -28.43
CA GLN A 92 -2.29 0.57 -27.85
C GLN A 92 -1.56 1.46 -26.85
N LYS A 93 -2.17 1.68 -25.68
CA LYS A 93 -1.44 1.96 -24.46
C LYS A 93 -0.39 0.89 -24.43
N ALA A 94 0.86 1.24 -24.70
CA ALA A 94 1.97 0.30 -24.55
C ALA A 94 1.78 -0.36 -23.18
N ALA A 95 1.56 -1.67 -23.11
CA ALA A 95 1.35 -2.30 -21.81
C ALA A 95 2.65 -2.21 -21.02
N VAL A 96 2.59 -2.13 -19.69
CA VAL A 96 3.79 -2.42 -18.89
C VAL A 96 3.97 -3.92 -18.96
N VAL A 97 5.00 -4.35 -19.67
CA VAL A 97 5.28 -5.76 -19.98
C VAL A 97 6.18 -6.42 -18.95
N GLU A 98 6.93 -5.62 -18.18
CA GLU A 98 7.89 -6.10 -17.19
C GLU A 98 7.68 -5.50 -15.80
N ALA A 99 8.04 -6.27 -14.78
CA ALA A 99 8.07 -5.82 -13.39
C ALA A 99 9.28 -6.35 -12.63
N ILE A 100 9.69 -5.63 -11.58
CA ILE A 100 10.76 -6.02 -10.66
C ILE A 100 10.17 -6.26 -9.27
N ILE A 101 10.55 -7.36 -8.62
CA ILE A 101 10.30 -7.60 -7.19
C ILE A 101 11.63 -7.68 -6.44
N LEU A 102 11.81 -6.82 -5.45
CA LEU A 102 12.97 -6.84 -4.55
C LEU A 102 12.79 -7.92 -3.46
N ALA A 103 13.46 -9.04 -3.64
CA ALA A 103 13.37 -10.22 -2.78
C ALA A 103 14.68 -10.57 -2.05
N GLY A 104 15.65 -9.64 -1.99
CA GLY A 104 16.93 -9.82 -1.30
C GLY A 104 16.85 -9.78 0.23
N GLY A 105 15.71 -9.40 0.81
CA GLY A 105 15.56 -9.20 2.25
C GLY A 105 15.71 -10.48 3.09
N GLN A 106 16.60 -10.44 4.08
CA GLN A 106 16.74 -11.51 5.06
C GLN A 106 15.57 -11.46 6.05
N ALA A 107 14.89 -12.59 6.27
CA ALA A 107 13.73 -12.70 7.17
C ALA A 107 14.12 -12.69 8.67
N THR A 108 15.14 -11.92 9.04
CA THR A 108 15.76 -11.96 10.39
C THR A 108 14.78 -11.59 11.50
N ARG A 109 13.96 -10.55 11.28
CA ARG A 109 12.94 -10.12 12.24
C ARG A 109 11.75 -11.08 12.37
N LEU A 110 11.55 -11.94 11.36
CA LEU A 110 10.54 -12.99 11.41
C LEU A 110 11.03 -14.22 12.21
N GLY A 111 12.35 -14.47 12.24
CA GLY A 111 12.94 -15.61 12.94
C GLY A 111 12.30 -16.93 12.49
N ASP A 112 11.93 -17.77 13.45
CA ASP A 112 11.32 -19.09 13.19
C ASP A 112 10.00 -19.01 12.39
N ALA A 113 9.29 -17.88 12.49
CA ALA A 113 8.04 -17.68 11.74
C ALA A 113 8.27 -17.69 10.22
N ALA A 114 9.49 -17.36 9.75
CA ALA A 114 9.86 -17.44 8.34
C ALA A 114 10.06 -18.88 7.83
N ARG A 115 10.17 -19.87 8.74
CA ARG A 115 10.38 -21.29 8.42
C ARG A 115 11.58 -21.55 7.50
N GLY A 116 12.66 -20.78 7.70
CA GLY A 116 13.87 -20.84 6.87
C GLY A 116 13.69 -20.36 5.43
N GLN A 117 12.55 -19.76 5.07
CA GLN A 117 12.32 -19.20 3.74
C GLN A 117 12.87 -17.77 3.64
N PRO A 118 13.29 -17.34 2.43
CA PRO A 118 13.43 -15.92 2.12
C PRO A 118 12.13 -15.17 2.42
N LYS A 119 12.22 -13.89 2.79
CA LYS A 119 11.07 -13.10 3.24
C LYS A 119 9.92 -13.10 2.23
N ALA A 120 10.25 -12.91 0.94
CA ALA A 120 9.29 -12.91 -0.16
C ALA A 120 8.65 -14.30 -0.44
N LEU A 121 9.16 -15.38 0.17
CA LEU A 121 8.62 -16.74 0.03
C LEU A 121 7.99 -17.26 1.33
N VAL A 122 7.89 -16.43 2.36
CA VAL A 122 7.18 -16.78 3.59
C VAL A 122 5.72 -17.08 3.23
N PRO A 123 5.17 -18.23 3.68
CA PRO A 123 3.81 -18.61 3.34
C PRO A 123 2.80 -17.75 4.12
N ILE A 124 1.76 -17.31 3.44
CA ILE A 124 0.62 -16.55 3.97
C ILE A 124 -0.63 -17.27 3.48
N ALA A 125 -1.46 -17.78 4.39
CA ALA A 125 -2.67 -18.53 4.05
C ALA A 125 -2.48 -19.63 2.98
N GLY A 126 -1.30 -20.28 2.97
CA GLY A 126 -0.95 -21.38 2.05
C GLY A 126 -0.15 -20.97 0.80
N HIS A 127 0.04 -19.68 0.54
CA HIS A 127 0.73 -19.18 -0.66
C HIS A 127 1.97 -18.35 -0.29
N PRO A 128 3.10 -18.46 -1.01
CA PRO A 128 4.24 -17.55 -0.82
C PRO A 128 3.82 -16.08 -0.99
N LEU A 129 4.38 -15.16 -0.19
CA LEU A 129 4.09 -13.72 -0.30
C LEU A 129 4.22 -13.20 -1.75
N ALA A 130 5.33 -13.50 -2.43
CA ALA A 130 5.55 -13.07 -3.80
C ALA A 130 4.55 -13.68 -4.81
N GLU A 131 3.86 -14.78 -4.50
CA GLU A 131 2.80 -15.32 -5.34
C GLU A 131 1.61 -14.36 -5.43
N TYR A 132 1.30 -13.64 -4.35
CA TYR A 132 0.29 -12.57 -4.36
C TYR A 132 0.70 -11.41 -5.27
N GLN A 133 1.97 -11.01 -5.22
CA GLN A 133 2.50 -9.92 -6.03
C GLN A 133 2.52 -10.28 -7.51
N VAL A 134 3.05 -11.46 -7.86
CA VAL A 134 3.04 -11.96 -9.24
C VAL A 134 1.61 -12.09 -9.75
N SER A 135 0.66 -12.60 -8.95
CA SER A 135 -0.73 -12.70 -9.38
C SER A 135 -1.37 -11.35 -9.67
N GLN A 136 -1.00 -10.29 -8.96
CA GLN A 136 -1.49 -8.94 -9.25
C GLN A 136 -0.87 -8.37 -10.53
N LEU A 137 0.44 -8.55 -10.70
CA LEU A 137 1.18 -8.11 -11.89
C LEU A 137 0.61 -8.77 -13.16
N VAL A 138 0.38 -10.09 -13.14
CA VAL A 138 -0.22 -10.83 -14.26
C VAL A 138 -1.63 -10.32 -14.59
N ARG A 139 -2.45 -10.00 -13.58
CA ARG A 139 -3.78 -9.40 -13.80
C ARG A 139 -3.70 -8.01 -14.45
N ALA A 140 -2.62 -7.28 -14.23
CA ALA A 140 -2.33 -5.99 -14.84
C ALA A 140 -1.60 -6.11 -16.20
N GLY A 141 -1.49 -7.33 -16.76
CA GLY A 141 -0.90 -7.56 -18.08
C GLY A 141 0.63 -7.62 -18.11
N VAL A 142 1.28 -7.84 -16.97
CA VAL A 142 2.74 -8.07 -16.93
C VAL A 142 3.05 -9.50 -17.34
N ASP A 143 3.87 -9.64 -18.37
CA ASP A 143 4.25 -10.93 -18.94
C ASP A 143 5.55 -11.48 -18.35
N ARG A 144 6.41 -10.61 -17.79
CA ARG A 144 7.71 -11.01 -17.21
C ARG A 144 8.00 -10.31 -15.89
N VAL A 145 8.38 -11.09 -14.89
CA VAL A 145 8.71 -10.63 -13.53
C VAL A 145 10.16 -10.97 -13.20
N ILE A 146 10.97 -9.94 -13.02
CA ILE A 146 12.35 -10.02 -12.59
C ILE A 146 12.40 -9.99 -11.07
N VAL A 147 12.98 -11.03 -10.46
CA VAL A 147 13.06 -11.14 -9.00
C VAL A 147 14.51 -10.92 -8.57
N SER A 148 14.80 -9.76 -7.99
CA SER A 148 16.13 -9.46 -7.41
C SER A 148 16.25 -10.20 -6.09
N CYS A 149 17.10 -11.23 -6.02
CA CYS A 149 17.20 -12.11 -4.87
C CYS A 149 18.63 -12.23 -4.35
N SER A 150 18.78 -12.69 -3.11
CA SER A 150 20.12 -12.94 -2.56
C SER A 150 20.83 -14.07 -3.31
N ARG A 151 22.17 -14.02 -3.35
CA ARG A 151 23.02 -15.05 -3.95
C ARG A 151 22.61 -16.46 -3.56
N GLY A 152 22.39 -17.31 -4.56
CA GLY A 152 22.01 -18.73 -4.39
C GLY A 152 20.52 -18.99 -4.18
N GLN A 153 19.66 -17.96 -4.21
CA GLN A 153 18.21 -18.11 -4.09
C GLN A 153 17.48 -18.12 -5.45
N ASP A 154 18.17 -17.86 -6.55
CA ASP A 154 17.63 -17.77 -7.91
C ASP A 154 16.83 -19.02 -8.31
N ARG A 155 17.39 -20.21 -8.11
CA ARG A 155 16.70 -21.48 -8.41
C ARG A 155 15.44 -21.66 -7.57
N LEU A 156 15.49 -21.25 -6.31
CA LEU A 156 14.36 -21.37 -5.38
C LEU A 156 13.21 -20.45 -5.82
N PHE A 157 13.49 -19.19 -6.12
CA PHE A 157 12.48 -18.25 -6.60
C PHE A 157 11.87 -18.69 -7.93
N ARG A 158 12.71 -19.09 -8.90
CA ARG A 158 12.24 -19.60 -10.19
C ARG A 158 11.32 -20.80 -10.02
N ALA A 159 11.69 -21.76 -9.16
CA ALA A 159 10.86 -22.93 -8.91
C ALA A 159 9.54 -22.58 -8.20
N LYS A 160 9.58 -21.74 -7.17
CA LYS A 160 8.41 -21.43 -6.33
C LYS A 160 7.35 -20.57 -7.03
N LEU A 161 7.80 -19.68 -7.93
CA LEU A 161 6.94 -18.75 -8.67
C LEU A 161 6.66 -19.20 -10.12
N SER A 162 7.16 -20.36 -10.53
CA SER A 162 6.87 -20.91 -11.86
C SER A 162 5.37 -21.21 -12.06
N GLY A 163 4.91 -21.08 -13.31
CA GLY A 163 3.55 -21.45 -13.69
C GLY A 163 2.46 -20.47 -13.24
N LEU A 164 2.84 -19.24 -12.84
CA LEU A 164 1.91 -18.19 -12.39
C LEU A 164 1.44 -17.27 -13.52
N GLY A 165 1.66 -17.61 -14.79
CA GLY A 165 1.18 -16.82 -15.94
C GLY A 165 2.11 -15.70 -16.40
N ALA A 166 3.22 -15.45 -15.70
CA ALA A 166 4.34 -14.63 -16.17
C ALA A 166 5.63 -15.46 -16.22
N GLU A 167 6.56 -15.07 -17.09
CA GLU A 167 7.94 -15.52 -17.04
C GLU A 167 8.61 -15.02 -15.76
N ILE A 168 9.30 -15.92 -15.03
CA ILE A 168 10.04 -15.57 -13.82
C ILE A 168 11.54 -15.55 -14.11
N ALA A 169 12.11 -14.34 -14.14
CA ALA A 169 13.54 -14.10 -14.25
C ALA A 169 14.14 -13.84 -12.86
N ALA A 170 14.49 -14.90 -12.14
CA ALA A 170 15.18 -14.75 -10.85
C ALA A 170 16.65 -14.38 -11.06
N VAL A 171 17.04 -13.22 -10.53
CA VAL A 171 18.35 -12.58 -10.69
C VAL A 171 19.02 -12.51 -9.33
N ALA A 172 20.16 -13.19 -9.18
CA ALA A 172 20.89 -13.24 -7.92
C ALA A 172 21.87 -12.07 -7.81
N GLU A 173 21.70 -11.23 -6.80
CA GLU A 173 22.64 -10.16 -6.47
C GLU A 173 24.01 -10.77 -6.07
N PRO A 174 25.13 -10.24 -6.59
CA PRO A 174 26.47 -10.77 -6.28
C PRO A 174 26.84 -10.56 -4.80
N GLU A 175 26.35 -9.46 -4.22
CA GLU A 175 26.47 -9.05 -2.83
C GLU A 175 25.24 -8.20 -2.46
N PRO A 176 24.98 -7.87 -1.19
CA PRO A 176 23.89 -6.96 -0.85
C PRO A 176 24.11 -5.58 -1.47
N LEU A 177 23.22 -5.18 -2.39
CA LEU A 177 23.30 -3.89 -3.10
C LEU A 177 22.40 -2.81 -2.49
N GLY A 178 21.52 -3.13 -1.54
CA GLY A 178 20.50 -2.20 -1.04
C GLY A 178 19.31 -2.08 -2.02
N ARG A 179 18.24 -1.37 -1.65
CA ARG A 179 17.01 -1.36 -2.47
C ARG A 179 17.21 -0.71 -3.83
N GLY A 180 17.90 0.44 -3.87
CA GLY A 180 18.20 1.14 -5.11
C GLY A 180 19.17 0.36 -6.00
N GLY A 181 20.24 -0.18 -5.41
CA GLY A 181 21.20 -1.03 -6.12
C GLY A 181 20.58 -2.31 -6.67
N GLY A 182 19.73 -2.98 -5.88
CA GLY A 182 18.97 -4.16 -6.31
C GLY A 182 18.01 -3.86 -7.46
N LEU A 183 17.30 -2.72 -7.42
CA LEU A 183 16.45 -2.28 -8.53
C LEU A 183 17.29 -2.04 -9.80
N ARG A 184 18.41 -1.34 -9.69
CA ARG A 184 19.30 -1.08 -10.83
C ARG A 184 19.85 -2.37 -11.42
N TYR A 185 20.30 -3.27 -10.56
CA TYR A 185 20.84 -4.57 -10.96
C TYR A 185 19.79 -5.40 -11.68
N ALA A 186 18.57 -5.51 -11.13
CA ALA A 186 17.47 -6.21 -11.79
C ALA A 186 17.05 -5.53 -13.10
N ALA A 187 17.01 -4.20 -13.16
CA ALA A 187 16.66 -3.45 -14.36
C ALA A 187 17.66 -3.69 -15.50
N ALA A 188 18.93 -4.05 -15.23
CA ALA A 188 19.89 -4.42 -16.27
C ALA A 188 19.56 -5.77 -16.97
N HIS A 189 18.63 -6.55 -16.43
CA HIS A 189 18.14 -7.82 -17.00
C HIS A 189 16.75 -7.70 -17.66
N ARG A 190 16.22 -6.49 -17.76
CA ARG A 190 15.01 -6.19 -18.51
C ARG A 190 15.24 -6.39 -20.01
N GLU A 191 14.18 -6.70 -20.74
CA GLU A 191 14.23 -6.95 -22.19
C GLU A 191 13.55 -5.83 -22.99
N GLU A 192 12.70 -5.05 -22.34
CA GLU A 192 11.86 -4.03 -22.95
C GLU A 192 12.17 -2.65 -22.40
N THR A 193 11.97 -1.57 -23.17
CA THR A 193 12.15 -0.17 -22.70
C THR A 193 10.83 0.47 -22.25
N GLY A 194 10.88 1.59 -21.52
CA GLY A 194 9.70 2.30 -21.03
C GLY A 194 9.33 1.96 -19.58
N PRO A 195 8.11 2.32 -19.12
CA PRO A 195 7.74 2.17 -17.72
C PRO A 195 7.68 0.71 -17.30
N LEU A 196 8.15 0.43 -16.08
CA LEU A 196 8.02 -0.87 -15.42
C LEU A 196 7.44 -0.73 -14.01
N TYR A 197 6.80 -1.78 -13.51
CA TYR A 197 6.42 -1.85 -12.10
C TYR A 197 7.60 -2.30 -11.25
N ALA A 198 7.77 -1.73 -10.06
CA ALA A 198 8.78 -2.18 -9.11
C ALA A 198 8.19 -2.27 -7.70
N PHE A 199 8.28 -3.45 -7.06
CA PHE A 199 7.72 -3.73 -5.74
C PHE A 199 8.81 -4.12 -4.74
N ASN A 200 8.68 -3.68 -3.49
CA ASN A 200 9.35 -4.35 -2.38
C ASN A 200 8.69 -5.72 -2.14
N GLY A 201 9.49 -6.77 -1.96
CA GLY A 201 9.02 -8.15 -1.83
C GLY A 201 8.44 -8.53 -0.47
N ASP A 202 8.02 -7.55 0.35
CA ASP A 202 7.48 -7.76 1.69
C ASP A 202 6.11 -7.10 1.91
N GLU A 203 5.44 -6.69 0.83
CA GLU A 203 4.19 -5.96 0.88
C GLU A 203 3.05 -6.74 0.21
N LEU A 204 1.87 -6.68 0.83
CA LEU A 204 0.61 -7.16 0.30
C LEU A 204 -0.34 -5.98 0.14
N HIS A 205 -0.99 -5.86 -1.00
CA HIS A 205 -1.83 -4.72 -1.32
C HIS A 205 -2.95 -5.08 -2.30
N ASP A 206 -3.88 -4.15 -2.49
CA ASP A 206 -4.95 -4.18 -3.50
C ASP A 206 -4.91 -2.92 -4.42
N VAL A 207 -3.72 -2.35 -4.61
CA VAL A 207 -3.50 -1.20 -5.51
C VAL A 207 -4.00 -1.51 -6.92
N ASP A 208 -4.77 -0.60 -7.48
CA ASP A 208 -5.16 -0.59 -8.89
C ASP A 208 -3.95 -0.21 -9.76
N LEU A 209 -3.29 -1.22 -10.33
CA LEU A 209 -2.07 -1.05 -11.12
C LEU A 209 -2.32 -0.32 -12.45
N ASP A 210 -3.48 -0.54 -13.07
CA ASP A 210 -3.86 0.15 -14.30
C ASP A 210 -4.04 1.66 -14.04
N ALA A 211 -4.75 2.02 -12.97
CA ALA A 211 -4.92 3.41 -12.58
C ALA A 211 -3.59 4.07 -12.14
N LEU A 212 -2.69 3.31 -11.51
CA LEU A 212 -1.35 3.77 -11.16
C LEU A 212 -0.53 4.11 -12.40
N LEU A 213 -0.53 3.24 -13.41
CA LEU A 213 0.17 3.45 -14.68
C LEU A 213 -0.41 4.63 -15.47
N ASP A 214 -1.73 4.78 -15.45
CA ASP A 214 -2.41 5.90 -16.10
C ASP A 214 -2.00 7.23 -15.49
N ALA A 215 -2.06 7.32 -14.16
CA ALA A 215 -1.63 8.50 -13.44
C ALA A 215 -0.15 8.82 -13.66
N HIS A 216 0.70 7.81 -13.80
CA HIS A 216 2.12 7.98 -14.12
C HIS A 216 2.31 8.64 -15.49
N ARG A 217 1.62 8.11 -16.51
CA ARG A 217 1.67 8.60 -17.90
C ARG A 217 1.13 10.02 -18.05
N GLU A 218 -0.03 10.29 -17.45
CA GLU A 218 -0.66 11.61 -17.50
C GLU A 218 0.25 12.72 -16.97
N ARG A 219 1.14 12.38 -16.03
CA ARG A 219 2.04 13.33 -15.39
C ARG A 219 3.38 13.47 -16.11
N GLY A 220 3.72 12.56 -17.04
CA GLY A 220 5.07 12.46 -17.59
C GLY A 220 6.12 12.30 -16.49
N ALA A 221 5.79 11.55 -15.44
CA ALA A 221 6.64 11.39 -14.27
C ALA A 221 7.81 10.46 -14.59
N ALA A 222 9.01 10.76 -14.07
CA ALA A 222 10.09 9.76 -14.13
C ALA A 222 9.83 8.59 -13.17
N ALA A 223 9.21 8.88 -12.02
CA ALA A 223 8.78 7.87 -11.07
C ALA A 223 7.44 8.26 -10.45
N THR A 224 6.56 7.28 -10.27
CA THR A 224 5.35 7.41 -9.47
C THR A 224 5.38 6.39 -8.35
N ILE A 225 5.33 6.88 -7.10
CA ILE A 225 5.36 6.07 -5.89
C ILE A 225 3.94 5.92 -5.33
N VAL A 226 3.55 4.71 -4.94
CA VAL A 226 2.32 4.53 -4.18
C VAL A 226 2.55 5.01 -2.75
N VAL A 227 1.61 5.79 -2.25
CA VAL A 227 1.63 6.30 -0.90
C VAL A 227 0.37 5.91 -0.13
N ALA A 228 0.56 5.46 1.11
CA ALA A 228 -0.52 5.05 2.02
C ALA A 228 -0.64 6.02 3.22
N PRO A 229 -1.83 6.16 3.84
CA PRO A 229 -1.98 6.98 5.04
C PRO A 229 -1.11 6.47 6.19
N LEU A 230 -0.37 7.36 6.84
CA LEU A 230 0.37 7.01 8.05
C LEU A 230 -0.61 6.74 9.19
N VAL A 231 -0.65 5.50 9.68
CA VAL A 231 -1.36 5.13 10.91
C VAL A 231 -0.34 5.11 12.04
N SER A 232 -0.56 5.93 13.07
CA SER A 232 0.29 5.90 14.26
C SER A 232 0.20 4.56 14.95
N GLN A 233 1.33 3.99 15.35
CA GLN A 233 1.38 2.82 16.23
C GLN A 233 1.14 3.18 17.71
N PHE A 234 1.10 4.48 18.01
CA PHE A 234 0.95 5.03 19.36
C PHE A 234 -0.29 5.93 19.46
N GLY A 235 -0.76 6.12 20.69
CA GLY A 235 -1.70 7.20 21.01
C GLY A 235 -1.06 8.58 20.73
N VAL A 236 -1.81 9.46 20.08
CA VAL A 236 -1.41 10.84 19.78
C VAL A 236 -2.16 11.76 20.73
N VAL A 237 -1.40 12.61 21.42
CA VAL A 237 -1.90 13.54 22.42
C VAL A 237 -1.79 14.96 21.86
N GLU A 238 -2.89 15.70 21.94
CA GLU A 238 -2.92 17.13 21.63
C GLU A 238 -2.82 17.91 22.94
N LEU A 239 -1.80 18.75 23.06
CA LEU A 239 -1.56 19.61 24.23
C LEU A 239 -2.07 21.03 23.94
N ALA A 240 -2.74 21.62 24.92
CA ALA A 240 -3.06 23.03 24.98
C ALA A 240 -2.03 23.78 25.86
N GLU A 241 -2.31 25.04 26.19
CA GLU A 241 -1.50 25.83 27.12
C GLU A 241 -1.28 25.11 28.46
N ASN A 242 -0.10 25.32 29.05
CA ASN A 242 0.32 24.74 30.32
C ASN A 242 0.25 23.20 30.35
N ASP A 243 0.62 22.54 29.26
CA ASP A 243 0.68 21.07 29.10
C ASP A 243 -0.65 20.33 29.38
N ARG A 244 -1.78 21.06 29.33
CA ARG A 244 -3.10 20.44 29.51
C ARG A 244 -3.47 19.62 28.28
N VAL A 245 -3.83 18.36 28.49
CA VAL A 245 -4.33 17.49 27.41
C VAL A 245 -5.68 18.00 26.89
N ALA A 246 -5.72 18.33 25.59
CA ALA A 246 -6.91 18.77 24.88
C ALA A 246 -7.57 17.64 24.07
N GLY A 247 -6.80 16.63 23.67
CA GLY A 247 -7.28 15.49 22.90
C GLY A 247 -6.36 14.28 23.03
N PHE A 248 -6.96 13.10 22.98
CA PHE A 248 -6.25 11.82 22.96
C PHE A 248 -6.88 10.93 21.90
N ARG A 249 -6.07 10.50 20.93
CA ARG A 249 -6.52 9.62 19.85
C ARG A 249 -5.65 8.38 19.83
N GLU A 250 -6.24 7.21 19.98
CA GLU A 250 -5.53 5.93 19.91
C GLU A 250 -5.34 5.50 18.46
N ALA A 251 -4.09 5.20 18.07
CA ALA A 251 -3.69 4.77 16.73
C ALA A 251 -4.34 5.57 15.56
N PRO A 252 -4.36 6.92 15.59
CA PRO A 252 -5.03 7.69 14.56
C PRO A 252 -4.29 7.62 13.24
N ARG A 253 -5.04 7.85 12.16
CA ARG A 253 -4.45 8.29 10.88
C ARG A 253 -3.92 9.71 11.06
N LEU A 254 -2.64 9.89 10.72
CA LEU A 254 -1.96 11.17 10.73
C LEU A 254 -2.07 11.85 9.36
N PRO A 255 -1.94 13.19 9.28
CA PRO A 255 -1.98 13.94 8.02
C PRO A 255 -0.67 13.79 7.22
N HIS A 256 -0.09 12.60 7.22
CA HIS A 256 1.14 12.25 6.52
C HIS A 256 0.93 10.99 5.68
N TRP A 257 1.77 10.86 4.67
CA TRP A 257 1.77 9.73 3.75
C TRP A 257 3.09 8.99 3.90
N VAL A 258 3.04 7.67 3.81
CA VAL A 258 4.23 6.81 3.79
C VAL A 258 4.41 6.18 2.43
N ASN A 259 5.67 5.97 2.04
CA ASN A 259 5.99 5.15 0.87
C ASN A 259 5.45 3.72 1.11
N ALA A 260 4.64 3.24 0.18
CA ALA A 260 4.04 1.93 0.24
C ALA A 260 4.85 0.83 -0.45
N GLY A 261 6.02 1.17 -1.02
CA GLY A 261 6.99 0.26 -1.64
C GLY A 261 6.62 -0.27 -3.02
N ILE A 262 5.67 0.39 -3.66
CA ILE A 262 5.12 0.02 -4.97
C ILE A 262 5.32 1.21 -5.90
N TYR A 263 5.92 0.97 -7.07
CA TYR A 263 6.39 2.01 -7.95
C TYR A 263 6.03 1.73 -9.41
N VAL A 264 5.88 2.80 -10.19
CA VAL A 264 6.11 2.79 -11.65
C VAL A 264 7.34 3.64 -11.92
N LEU A 265 8.32 3.06 -12.60
CA LEU A 265 9.61 3.68 -12.91
C LEU A 265 9.81 3.72 -14.41
N ASP A 266 10.03 4.91 -14.95
CA ASP A 266 10.49 5.11 -16.33
C ASP A 266 12.02 4.97 -16.43
N ASP A 267 12.52 4.83 -17.66
CA ASP A 267 13.95 4.77 -17.97
C ASP A 267 14.76 5.88 -17.27
N ALA A 268 14.22 7.10 -17.25
CA ALA A 268 14.86 8.24 -16.60
C ALA A 268 15.04 8.10 -15.07
N ALA A 269 14.18 7.34 -14.39
CA ALA A 269 14.36 7.02 -12.98
C ALA A 269 15.33 5.85 -12.79
N LEU A 270 15.26 4.84 -13.67
CA LEU A 270 16.15 3.68 -13.62
C LEU A 270 17.62 4.07 -13.80
N ASP A 271 17.91 5.00 -14.72
CA ASP A 271 19.27 5.53 -14.98
C ASP A 271 19.90 6.22 -13.77
N ARG A 272 19.07 6.68 -12.82
CA ARG A 272 19.49 7.41 -11.62
C ARG A 272 19.52 6.55 -10.38
N LEU A 273 19.17 5.27 -10.49
CA LEU A 273 19.29 4.36 -9.37
C LEU A 273 20.78 4.22 -8.99
N PRO A 274 21.11 4.23 -7.70
CA PRO A 274 22.49 4.09 -7.27
C PRO A 274 22.98 2.67 -7.56
N GLU A 275 24.29 2.49 -7.73
CA GLU A 275 24.88 1.14 -7.82
C GLU A 275 24.72 0.37 -6.50
N ARG A 276 24.80 1.10 -5.38
CA ARG A 276 24.60 0.59 -4.03
C ARG A 276 23.86 1.59 -3.15
N GLY A 277 23.02 1.07 -2.27
CA GLY A 277 22.25 1.86 -1.31
C GLY A 277 20.77 1.93 -1.65
N ASP A 278 20.07 2.81 -0.94
CA ASP A 278 18.62 2.94 -1.02
C ASP A 278 18.23 4.15 -1.89
N HIS A 279 17.33 3.89 -2.85
CA HIS A 279 16.84 4.91 -3.78
C HIS A 279 15.99 5.98 -3.05
N GLU A 280 15.41 5.65 -1.89
CA GLU A 280 14.69 6.59 -1.03
C GLU A 280 15.60 7.64 -0.38
N GLN A 281 16.93 7.39 -0.33
CA GLN A 281 17.92 8.31 0.22
C GLN A 281 18.68 9.10 -0.84
N SER A 282 18.47 8.79 -2.13
CA SER A 282 19.22 9.36 -3.27
C SER A 282 18.28 9.72 -4.43
N THR A 283 17.95 8.74 -5.27
CA THR A 283 17.16 8.92 -6.51
C THR A 283 15.83 9.63 -6.30
N PHE A 284 15.04 9.24 -5.28
CA PHE A 284 13.73 9.84 -5.04
C PHE A 284 13.81 11.29 -4.55
N PRO A 285 14.66 11.64 -3.55
CA PRO A 285 14.92 13.04 -3.22
C PRO A 285 15.32 13.91 -4.41
N GLU A 286 16.20 13.42 -5.29
CA GLU A 286 16.63 14.14 -6.50
C GLU A 286 15.47 14.34 -7.49
N LEU A 287 14.72 13.28 -7.80
CA LEU A 287 13.55 13.36 -8.67
C LEU A 287 12.45 14.26 -8.10
N ALA A 288 12.29 14.31 -6.78
CA ALA A 288 11.36 15.21 -6.12
C ALA A 288 11.77 16.67 -6.28
N GLN A 289 13.05 16.98 -6.12
CA GLN A 289 13.60 18.33 -6.32
C GLN A 289 13.42 18.79 -7.78
N GLU A 290 13.50 17.88 -8.73
CA GLU A 290 13.26 18.16 -10.16
C GLU A 290 11.77 18.23 -10.55
N GLY A 291 10.84 17.94 -9.64
CA GLY A 291 9.41 17.88 -9.95
C GLY A 291 9.03 16.68 -10.83
N LYS A 292 9.82 15.60 -10.83
CA LYS A 292 9.62 14.39 -11.63
C LYS A 292 9.17 13.16 -10.82
N LEU A 293 9.06 13.30 -9.50
CA LEU A 293 8.52 12.27 -8.60
C LEU A 293 7.10 12.62 -8.19
N TYR A 294 6.17 11.68 -8.39
CA TYR A 294 4.77 11.89 -8.04
C TYR A 294 4.23 10.79 -7.11
N GLY A 295 3.26 11.14 -6.27
CA GLY A 295 2.56 10.19 -5.41
C GLY A 295 1.24 9.71 -6.02
N PHE A 296 0.99 8.41 -5.98
CA PHE A 296 -0.32 7.79 -6.21
C PHE A 296 -0.92 7.38 -4.87
N ARG A 297 -2.05 7.99 -4.50
CA ARG A 297 -2.64 7.79 -3.15
C ARG A 297 -3.45 6.50 -3.13
N HIS A 298 -3.09 5.60 -2.24
CA HIS A 298 -3.81 4.36 -1.99
C HIS A 298 -4.47 4.35 -0.62
N VAL A 299 -5.78 4.05 -0.55
CA VAL A 299 -6.55 4.00 0.70
C VAL A 299 -7.25 2.63 0.87
N GLY A 300 -6.67 1.58 0.29
CA GLY A 300 -7.14 0.20 0.39
C GLY A 300 -6.32 -0.65 1.36
N LEU A 301 -6.25 -1.94 1.06
CA LEU A 301 -5.38 -2.90 1.72
C LEU A 301 -3.91 -2.56 1.44
N TRP A 302 -3.14 -2.45 2.53
CA TRP A 302 -1.69 -2.43 2.49
C TRP A 302 -1.17 -3.03 3.80
N ILE A 303 -0.47 -4.16 3.71
CA ILE A 303 0.09 -4.91 4.83
C ILE A 303 1.56 -5.16 4.51
N THR A 304 2.45 -4.71 5.39
CA THR A 304 3.88 -5.03 5.33
C THR A 304 4.17 -6.25 6.21
N VAL A 305 4.90 -7.25 5.73
CA VAL A 305 5.20 -8.49 6.47
C VAL A 305 6.64 -8.45 6.98
N ASN A 306 6.86 -7.79 8.13
CA ASN A 306 8.20 -7.58 8.68
C ASN A 306 8.47 -8.39 9.95
N THR A 307 7.43 -8.68 10.73
CA THR A 307 7.50 -9.32 12.04
C THR A 307 6.50 -10.49 12.13
N PRO A 308 6.62 -11.38 13.12
CA PRO A 308 5.64 -12.47 13.30
C PRO A 308 4.21 -11.95 13.50
N LYS A 309 4.05 -10.80 14.15
CA LYS A 309 2.75 -10.12 14.32
C LYS A 309 2.16 -9.68 12.98
N ASP A 310 3.00 -9.18 12.08
CA ASP A 310 2.55 -8.79 10.74
C ASP A 310 2.16 -10.00 9.90
N LEU A 311 2.95 -11.09 9.99
CA LEU A 311 2.64 -12.34 9.32
C LEU A 311 1.29 -12.90 9.81
N GLN A 312 1.06 -12.93 11.12
CA GLN A 312 -0.22 -13.34 11.69
C GLN A 312 -1.38 -12.48 11.17
N ARG A 313 -1.21 -11.15 11.13
CA ARG A 313 -2.22 -10.23 10.60
C ARG A 313 -2.52 -10.51 9.12
N ALA A 314 -1.50 -10.79 8.32
CA ALA A 314 -1.67 -11.15 6.92
C ALA A 314 -2.40 -12.50 6.78
N GLU A 315 -2.02 -13.51 7.57
CA GLU A 315 -2.68 -14.82 7.59
C GLU A 315 -4.16 -14.69 7.97
N GLU A 316 -4.50 -13.94 9.01
CA GLU A 316 -5.89 -13.71 9.44
C GLU A 316 -6.71 -13.01 8.34
N TYR A 317 -6.12 -11.99 7.71
CA TYR A 317 -6.78 -11.25 6.63
C TYR A 317 -7.09 -12.15 5.43
N TYR A 318 -6.10 -12.86 4.90
CA TYR A 318 -6.32 -13.74 3.74
C TYR A 318 -7.08 -15.02 4.09
N SER A 319 -7.03 -15.47 5.34
CA SER A 319 -7.88 -16.57 5.82
C SER A 319 -9.36 -16.20 5.74
N SER A 320 -9.69 -14.96 6.10
CA SER A 320 -11.06 -14.43 6.06
C SER A 320 -11.52 -13.95 4.68
N HIS A 321 -10.59 -13.74 3.74
CA HIS A 321 -10.87 -13.29 2.37
C HIS A 321 -10.25 -14.26 1.34
N PRO A 322 -10.74 -15.51 1.24
CA PRO A 322 -10.20 -16.52 0.33
C PRO A 322 -10.24 -16.12 -1.15
N GLU A 323 -11.18 -15.25 -1.55
CA GLU A 323 -11.32 -14.71 -2.90
C GLU A 323 -10.16 -13.81 -3.33
N LEU A 324 -9.42 -13.25 -2.37
CA LEU A 324 -8.25 -12.39 -2.62
C LEU A 324 -6.94 -13.19 -2.73
N ARG A 325 -6.97 -14.50 -2.49
CA ARG A 325 -5.78 -15.35 -2.62
C ARG A 325 -5.43 -15.57 -4.10
N PRO A 326 -4.17 -15.90 -4.42
CA PRO A 326 -3.78 -16.28 -5.78
C PRO A 326 -4.62 -17.47 -6.25
N THR A 327 -5.36 -17.26 -7.33
CA THR A 327 -6.21 -18.28 -7.96
C THR A 327 -5.56 -18.92 -9.18
N LEU A 328 -4.40 -18.40 -9.61
CA LEU A 328 -3.72 -18.84 -10.81
C LEU A 328 -3.32 -20.31 -10.64
N ALA A 329 -4.01 -21.16 -11.40
CA ALA A 329 -3.70 -22.57 -11.45
C ALA A 329 -2.25 -22.69 -11.90
N ARG A 330 -1.38 -23.20 -11.03
CA ARG A 330 -0.05 -23.66 -11.44
C ARG A 330 -0.29 -24.60 -12.61
N ASN A 331 0.06 -24.18 -13.83
CA ASN A 331 -0.03 -25.06 -14.99
C ASN A 331 0.77 -26.31 -14.62
N ARG A 332 0.07 -27.40 -14.32
CA ARG A 332 0.69 -28.69 -14.04
C ARG A 332 1.21 -29.16 -15.39
N SER A 333 2.50 -28.96 -15.63
CA SER A 333 3.26 -29.69 -16.65
C SER A 333 3.19 -31.18 -16.36
#